data_AF-A0A139N5H5-F1
#
_entry.id   AF-A0A139N5H5-F1
#
_cell.length_a   1.000
_cell.length_b   1.000
_cell.length_c   1.000
_cell.angle_alpha   90.00
_cell.angle_beta   90.00
_cell.angle_gamma   90.00
#
_symmetry.space_group_name_H-M   'P 1'
#
loop_
_entity.id
_entity.type
_entity.pdbx_description
1 polymer ?
#
loop_
_entity_poly.entity_id
_entity_poly.type
_entity_poly.pdbx_seq_one_letter_code
_entity_poly.pdbx_strand_id
1 'polypeptide(L)'
;MYVAVTLILTGTVHYSKLNITDVVPYVLRSIGFPFIGNFVSIVVIMTLVTVCISTMYALTRMIYNISCDGLLPEQFQELTPKSKVPKKATIFVGLVTMFFSGVLQLEILALLVNIVTLAYLILLALGVIKLRKDFGEPKEEEFRTPWVPFLPLLSIVICLSLMTQCKAITWYGFIASFILGSLIYFGYGYRHSKLREDSKK
;
A
#
# COMPACT_ATOMS: atom_id res chain seq x y z
N MET A 1 12.64 -2.48 16.38
CA MET A 1 11.34 -2.46 17.10
C MET A 1 10.56 -3.76 16.88
N TYR A 2 10.12 -4.10 15.65
CA TYR A 2 9.37 -5.35 15.38
C TYR A 2 10.01 -6.63 15.96
N VAL A 3 11.31 -6.84 15.75
CA VAL A 3 12.05 -8.00 16.29
C VAL A 3 12.02 -8.05 17.82
N ALA A 4 12.12 -6.90 18.48
CA ALA A 4 12.08 -6.84 19.94
C ALA A 4 10.67 -7.17 20.46
N VAL A 5 9.62 -6.65 19.81
CA VAL A 5 8.24 -6.94 20.18
C VAL A 5 7.92 -8.42 20.00
N THR A 6 8.28 -9.02 18.86
CA THR A 6 8.03 -10.45 18.64
C THR A 6 8.75 -11.31 19.67
N LEU A 7 10.02 -11.00 19.98
CA LEU A 7 10.82 -11.73 20.97
C LEU A 7 10.20 -11.65 22.38
N ILE A 8 9.76 -10.47 22.80
CA ILE A 8 9.12 -10.26 24.11
C ILE A 8 7.77 -11.01 24.18
N LEU A 9 6.95 -10.93 23.12
CA LEU A 9 5.64 -11.61 23.09
C LEU A 9 5.78 -13.13 23.14
N THR A 10 6.66 -13.71 22.32
CA THR A 10 6.88 -15.17 22.31
C THR A 10 7.61 -15.67 23.56
N GLY A 11 8.41 -14.80 24.20
CA GLY A 11 9.08 -15.12 25.46
C GLY A 11 8.15 -15.10 26.68
N THR A 12 7.04 -14.36 26.63
CA THR A 12 6.11 -14.20 27.76
C THR A 12 4.91 -15.14 27.70
N VAL A 13 4.37 -15.40 26.51
CA VAL A 13 3.18 -16.25 26.34
C VAL A 13 3.41 -17.29 25.25
N HIS A 14 2.98 -18.52 25.51
CA HIS A 14 3.12 -19.62 24.55
C HIS A 14 2.38 -19.31 23.24
N TYR A 15 3.02 -19.59 22.10
CA TYR A 15 2.59 -19.15 20.77
C TYR A 15 1.17 -19.57 20.39
N SER A 16 0.66 -20.70 20.93
CA SER A 16 -0.70 -21.17 20.69
C SER A 16 -1.80 -20.23 21.21
N LYS A 17 -1.48 -19.36 22.17
CA LYS A 17 -2.44 -18.39 22.75
C LYS A 17 -2.38 -17.00 22.10
N LEU A 18 -1.47 -16.79 21.15
CA LEU A 18 -1.27 -15.50 20.48
C LEU A 18 -2.18 -15.29 19.26
N ASN A 19 -3.03 -16.27 18.91
CA ASN A 19 -4.00 -16.12 17.82
C ASN A 19 -5.25 -15.33 18.26
N ILE A 20 -5.05 -14.06 18.56
CA ILE A 20 -6.06 -13.12 19.04
C ILE A 20 -5.87 -11.77 18.35
N THR A 21 -6.92 -10.97 18.30
CA THR A 21 -6.92 -9.67 17.61
C THR A 21 -6.11 -8.59 18.33
N ASP A 22 -6.00 -8.63 19.66
CA ASP A 22 -5.27 -7.65 20.49
C ASP A 22 -4.10 -8.27 21.27
N VAL A 23 -3.14 -8.85 20.54
CA VAL A 23 -2.01 -9.60 21.12
C VAL A 23 -1.22 -8.81 22.17
N VAL A 24 -0.86 -7.56 21.88
CA VAL A 24 -0.01 -6.76 22.79
C VAL A 24 -0.75 -6.40 24.09
N PRO A 25 -1.95 -5.77 24.07
CA PRO A 25 -2.73 -5.52 25.28
C PRO A 25 -3.03 -6.78 26.08
N TYR A 26 -3.35 -7.88 25.39
CA TYR A 26 -3.63 -9.16 26.03
C TYR A 26 -2.43 -9.68 26.82
N VAL A 27 -1.23 -9.68 26.22
CA VAL A 27 -0.02 -10.13 26.91
C VAL A 27 0.23 -9.26 28.15
N LEU A 28 0.09 -7.93 28.05
CA LEU A 28 0.26 -7.03 29.20
C LEU A 28 -0.74 -7.31 30.34
N ARG A 29 -2.00 -7.63 30.02
CA ARG A 29 -2.99 -8.05 31.02
C ARG A 29 -2.62 -9.39 31.64
N SER A 30 -2.11 -10.33 30.85
CA SER A 30 -1.75 -11.68 31.32
C SER A 30 -0.56 -11.70 32.30
N ILE A 31 0.36 -10.74 32.18
CA ILE A 31 1.54 -10.60 33.06
C ILE A 31 1.27 -9.75 34.33
N GLY A 32 0.02 -9.34 34.57
CA GLY A 32 -0.38 -8.60 35.78
C GLY A 32 -0.41 -7.07 35.65
N PHE A 33 -0.29 -6.50 34.44
CA PHE A 33 -0.38 -5.05 34.20
C PHE A 33 -1.65 -4.64 33.41
N PRO A 34 -2.85 -4.81 33.98
CA PRO A 34 -4.10 -4.57 33.25
C PRO A 34 -4.34 -3.10 32.91
N PHE A 35 -3.91 -2.17 33.78
CA PHE A 35 -4.03 -0.73 33.54
C PHE A 35 -3.26 -0.30 32.28
N ILE A 36 -2.02 -0.77 32.15
CA ILE A 36 -1.15 -0.47 31.01
C ILE A 36 -1.71 -1.12 29.74
N GLY A 37 -2.18 -2.37 29.82
CA GLY A 37 -2.85 -3.04 28.71
C GLY A 37 -4.04 -2.25 28.15
N ASN A 38 -4.92 -1.74 29.03
CA ASN A 38 -6.07 -0.94 28.61
C ASN A 38 -5.66 0.40 27.99
N PHE A 39 -4.66 1.08 28.56
CA PHE A 39 -4.13 2.30 27.98
C PHE A 39 -3.57 2.06 26.57
N VAL A 40 -2.79 1.00 26.38
CA VAL A 40 -2.25 0.61 25.07
C VAL A 40 -3.38 0.30 24.08
N SER A 41 -4.46 -0.38 24.48
CA SER A 41 -5.62 -0.61 23.61
C SER A 41 -6.20 0.71 23.07
N ILE A 42 -6.35 1.74 23.91
CA ILE A 42 -6.86 3.05 23.49
C ILE A 42 -5.92 3.71 22.48
N VAL A 43 -4.61 3.67 22.74
CA VAL A 43 -3.59 4.23 21.84
C VAL A 43 -3.59 3.52 20.48
N VAL A 44 -3.72 2.18 20.47
CA VAL A 44 -3.81 1.40 19.23
C VAL A 44 -5.04 1.79 18.43
N ILE A 45 -6.21 1.93 19.06
CA ILE A 45 -7.45 2.35 18.38
C ILE A 45 -7.27 3.74 17.74
N MET A 46 -6.75 4.72 18.50
CA MET A 46 -6.51 6.07 17.98
C MET A 46 -5.51 6.08 16.81
N THR A 47 -4.48 5.25 16.89
CA THR A 47 -3.46 5.11 15.84
C THR A 47 -4.06 4.48 14.57
N LEU A 48 -4.85 3.42 14.71
CA LEU A 48 -5.51 2.76 13.58
C LEU A 48 -6.47 3.70 12.86
N VAL A 49 -7.27 4.49 13.59
CA VAL A 49 -8.14 5.52 12.99
C VAL A 49 -7.31 6.54 12.20
N THR A 50 -6.20 7.02 12.76
CA THR A 50 -5.31 7.99 12.09
C THR A 50 -4.70 7.41 10.81
N VAL A 51 -4.23 6.15 10.85
CA VAL A 51 -3.69 5.46 9.67
C VAL A 51 -4.76 5.31 8.60
N CYS A 52 -5.98 4.89 8.95
CA CYS A 52 -7.09 4.76 8.00
C CYS A 52 -7.40 6.08 7.28
N ILE A 53 -7.50 7.18 8.03
CA ILE A 53 -7.75 8.52 7.46
C ILE A 53 -6.59 8.93 6.53
N SER A 54 -5.34 8.72 6.96
CA SER A 54 -4.15 9.06 6.17
C SER A 54 -4.10 8.29 4.86
N THR A 55 -4.34 6.97 4.87
CA THR A 55 -4.33 6.13 3.67
C THR A 55 -5.49 6.44 2.73
N MET A 56 -6.67 6.76 3.27
CA MET A 56 -7.83 7.16 2.45
C MET A 56 -7.59 8.49 1.74
N TYR A 57 -6.94 9.44 2.42
CA TYR A 57 -6.51 10.70 1.82
C TYR A 57 -5.46 10.48 0.72
N ALA A 58 -4.45 9.64 0.98
CA ALA A 58 -3.43 9.29 -0.01
C ALA A 58 -4.04 8.67 -1.27
N LEU A 59 -4.96 7.71 -1.11
CA LEU A 59 -5.67 7.06 -2.23
C LEU A 59 -6.50 8.06 -3.05
N THR A 60 -7.22 8.95 -2.37
CA THR A 60 -8.00 10.01 -3.02
C THR A 60 -7.10 10.90 -3.90
N ARG A 61 -5.94 11.32 -3.37
CA ARG A 61 -5.00 12.18 -4.10
C ARG A 61 -4.35 11.44 -5.27
N MET A 62 -4.05 10.15 -5.11
CA MET A 62 -3.53 9.32 -6.19
C MET A 62 -4.53 9.23 -7.35
N ILE A 63 -5.81 8.98 -7.05
CA ILE A 63 -6.88 8.95 -8.07
C ILE A 63 -7.03 10.31 -8.78
N TYR A 64 -6.96 11.41 -8.03
CA TYR A 64 -6.97 12.75 -8.61
C TYR A 64 -5.81 12.97 -9.59
N ASN A 65 -4.57 12.62 -9.20
CA ASN A 65 -3.41 12.76 -10.07
C ASN A 65 -3.51 11.88 -11.33
N ILE A 66 -3.89 10.60 -11.17
CA ILE A 66 -4.09 9.68 -12.31
C ILE A 66 -5.20 10.20 -13.23
N SER A 67 -6.24 10.81 -12.67
CA SER A 67 -7.29 11.44 -13.46
C SER A 67 -6.75 12.64 -14.22
N CYS A 68 -5.96 13.53 -13.61
CA CYS A 68 -5.31 14.67 -14.28
C CYS A 68 -4.47 14.24 -15.50
N ASP A 69 -3.81 13.08 -15.43
CA ASP A 69 -3.05 12.49 -16.55
C ASP A 69 -3.96 11.97 -17.70
N GLY A 70 -5.28 12.01 -17.53
CA GLY A 70 -6.29 11.57 -18.49
C GLY A 70 -6.58 10.06 -18.45
N LEU A 71 -6.02 9.33 -17.49
CA LEU A 71 -6.17 7.88 -17.39
C LEU A 71 -7.50 7.45 -16.71
N LEU A 72 -8.18 8.37 -16.03
CA LEU A 72 -9.47 8.16 -15.36
C LEU A 72 -10.47 9.29 -15.66
N PRO A 73 -11.79 9.04 -15.55
CA PRO A 73 -12.83 10.01 -15.89
C PRO A 73 -12.62 11.40 -15.25
N GLU A 74 -12.81 12.47 -16.04
CA GLU A 74 -12.56 13.86 -15.62
C GLU A 74 -13.40 14.31 -14.40
N GLN A 75 -14.47 13.59 -14.09
CA GLN A 75 -15.30 13.79 -12.90
C GLN A 75 -14.52 13.69 -11.59
N PHE A 76 -13.38 12.99 -11.57
CA PHE A 76 -12.51 12.86 -10.40
C PHE A 76 -11.51 14.02 -10.25
N GLN A 77 -11.37 14.90 -11.27
CA GLN A 77 -10.52 16.08 -11.24
C GLN A 77 -11.21 17.31 -10.62
N GLU A 78 -12.52 17.28 -10.42
CA GLU A 78 -13.26 18.44 -9.91
C GLU A 78 -12.88 18.74 -8.45
N LEU A 79 -12.18 19.86 -8.26
CA LEU A 79 -11.82 20.37 -6.94
C LEU A 79 -12.93 21.26 -6.37
N THR A 80 -13.21 21.07 -5.07
CA THR A 80 -14.15 21.95 -4.35
C THR A 80 -13.54 23.35 -4.21
N PRO A 81 -14.30 24.44 -4.48
CA PRO A 81 -13.75 25.81 -4.53
C PRO A 81 -13.18 26.32 -3.19
N LYS A 82 -13.70 25.88 -2.05
CA LYS A 82 -13.24 26.31 -0.71
C LYS A 82 -12.08 25.48 -0.15
N SER A 83 -12.16 24.15 -0.26
CA SER A 83 -11.24 23.23 0.42
C SER A 83 -10.21 22.60 -0.51
N LYS A 84 -10.28 22.84 -1.83
CA LYS A 84 -9.40 22.27 -2.87
C LYS A 84 -9.21 20.76 -2.77
N VAL A 85 -10.23 20.05 -2.28
CA VAL A 85 -10.27 18.58 -2.22
C VAL A 85 -11.18 18.01 -3.30
N PRO A 86 -10.81 16.86 -3.91
CA PRO A 86 -11.60 16.19 -4.93
C PRO A 86 -12.76 15.39 -4.29
N LYS A 87 -13.88 16.08 -4.01
CA LYS A 87 -15.00 15.53 -3.23
C LYS A 87 -15.60 14.25 -3.83
N LYS A 88 -15.76 14.22 -5.17
CA LYS A 88 -16.31 13.05 -5.89
C LYS A 88 -15.39 11.82 -5.73
N ALA A 89 -14.07 12.02 -5.82
CA ALA A 89 -13.10 10.96 -5.60
C ALA A 89 -13.13 10.46 -4.15
N THR A 90 -13.23 11.35 -3.16
CA THR A 90 -13.31 10.95 -1.74
C THR A 90 -14.55 10.12 -1.44
N ILE A 91 -15.73 10.53 -1.94
CA ILE A 91 -16.97 9.79 -1.73
C ILE A 91 -16.90 8.42 -2.41
N PHE A 92 -16.37 8.36 -3.64
CA PHE A 92 -16.20 7.10 -4.36
C PHE A 92 -15.27 6.14 -3.62
N VAL A 93 -14.08 6.61 -3.21
CA VAL A 93 -13.13 5.81 -2.42
C VAL A 93 -13.76 5.33 -1.12
N GLY A 94 -14.49 6.19 -0.43
CA GLY A 94 -15.16 5.84 0.83
C GLY A 94 -16.20 4.76 0.65
N LEU A 95 -17.05 4.88 -0.37
CA LEU A 95 -18.10 3.91 -0.66
C LEU A 95 -17.51 2.55 -1.07
N VAL A 96 -16.48 2.55 -1.92
CA VAL A 96 -15.76 1.34 -2.33
C VAL A 96 -15.09 0.68 -1.12
N THR A 97 -14.35 1.45 -0.31
CA THR A 97 -13.65 0.91 0.87
C THR A 97 -14.64 0.38 1.91
N MET A 98 -15.76 1.06 2.13
CA MET A 98 -16.85 0.62 3.01
C MET A 98 -17.42 -0.73 2.56
N PHE A 99 -17.67 -0.88 1.25
CA PHE A 99 -18.16 -2.13 0.69
C PHE A 99 -17.17 -3.29 0.88
N PHE A 100 -15.91 -3.10 0.49
CA PHE A 100 -14.89 -4.14 0.61
C PHE A 100 -14.56 -4.51 2.07
N SER A 101 -14.58 -3.54 2.98
CA SER A 101 -14.35 -3.76 4.41
C SER A 101 -15.45 -4.61 5.06
N GLY A 102 -16.70 -4.52 4.58
CA GLY A 102 -17.81 -5.32 5.09
C GLY A 102 -17.91 -6.72 4.51
N VAL A 103 -17.46 -6.93 3.27
CA VAL A 103 -17.62 -8.20 2.54
C VAL A 103 -16.41 -9.12 2.68
N LEU A 104 -15.19 -8.56 2.74
CA LEU A 104 -13.95 -9.34 2.75
C LEU A 104 -13.38 -9.51 4.17
N GLN A 105 -12.88 -10.70 4.46
CA GLN A 105 -12.17 -10.97 5.72
C GLN A 105 -10.78 -10.30 5.71
N LEU A 106 -10.38 -9.75 6.87
CA LEU A 106 -9.11 -9.03 7.05
C LEU A 106 -7.90 -9.87 6.63
N GLU A 107 -7.92 -11.17 6.93
CA GLU A 107 -6.84 -12.09 6.54
C GLU A 107 -6.61 -12.08 5.03
N ILE A 108 -7.66 -12.27 4.23
CA ILE A 108 -7.56 -12.31 2.77
C ILE A 108 -7.10 -10.96 2.23
N LEU A 109 -7.59 -9.85 2.81
CA LEU A 109 -7.20 -8.50 2.41
C LEU A 109 -5.71 -8.24 2.69
N ALA A 110 -5.19 -8.64 3.85
CA ALA A 110 -3.78 -8.51 4.19
C ALA A 110 -2.90 -9.33 3.24
N LEU A 111 -3.30 -10.56 2.92
CA LEU A 111 -2.60 -11.39 1.95
C LEU A 111 -2.57 -10.75 0.54
N LEU A 112 -3.68 -10.14 0.10
CA LEU A 112 -3.78 -9.46 -1.19
C LEU A 112 -2.92 -8.19 -1.24
N VAL A 113 -2.92 -7.37 -0.19
CA VAL A 113 -2.11 -6.15 -0.12
C VAL A 113 -0.62 -6.49 -0.10
N ASN A 114 -0.22 -7.57 0.59
CA ASN A 114 1.17 -8.02 0.65
C ASN A 114 1.71 -8.40 -0.74
N ILE A 115 0.98 -9.24 -1.50
CA ILE A 115 1.43 -9.65 -2.84
C ILE A 115 1.55 -8.45 -3.79
N VAL A 116 0.60 -7.51 -3.74
CA VAL A 116 0.62 -6.28 -4.57
C VAL A 116 1.79 -5.38 -4.19
N THR A 117 2.07 -5.23 -2.89
CA THR A 117 3.17 -4.40 -2.41
C THR A 117 4.52 -5.00 -2.78
N LEU A 118 4.70 -6.32 -2.65
CA LEU A 118 5.91 -7.01 -3.12
C LEU A 118 6.12 -6.83 -4.63
N ALA A 119 5.07 -6.98 -5.43
CA ALA A 119 5.14 -6.76 -6.87
C ALA A 119 5.49 -5.29 -7.21
N TYR A 120 4.91 -4.33 -6.51
CA TYR A 120 5.23 -2.91 -6.66
C TYR A 120 6.70 -2.60 -6.33
N LEU A 121 7.25 -3.19 -5.25
CA LEU A 121 8.66 -3.04 -4.89
C LEU A 121 9.60 -3.60 -5.97
N ILE A 122 9.25 -4.74 -6.59
CA ILE A 122 9.99 -5.30 -7.73
C ILE A 122 9.95 -4.33 -8.92
N LEU A 123 8.77 -3.80 -9.26
CA LEU A 123 8.62 -2.83 -10.35
C LEU A 123 9.41 -1.54 -10.10
N LEU A 124 9.42 -1.03 -8.87
CA LEU A 124 10.24 0.11 -8.49
C LEU A 124 11.74 -0.18 -8.62
N ALA A 125 12.20 -1.34 -8.15
CA ALA A 125 13.60 -1.73 -8.25
C ALA A 125 14.05 -1.84 -9.72
N LEU A 126 13.22 -2.43 -10.58
CA LEU A 126 13.44 -2.46 -12.03
C LEU A 126 13.42 -1.05 -12.63
N GLY A 127 12.49 -0.20 -12.18
CA GLY A 127 12.39 1.20 -12.57
C GLY A 127 13.67 1.99 -12.26
N VAL A 128 14.27 1.78 -11.08
CA VAL A 128 15.56 2.41 -10.71
C VAL A 128 16.71 1.93 -11.60
N ILE A 129 16.78 0.64 -11.93
CA ILE A 129 17.81 0.11 -12.84
C ILE A 129 17.64 0.73 -14.23
N LYS A 130 16.40 0.76 -14.74
CA LYS A 130 16.09 1.34 -16.05
C LYS A 130 16.36 2.84 -16.09
N LEU A 131 15.96 3.58 -15.07
CA LEU A 131 16.21 5.02 -14.96
C LEU A 131 17.71 5.33 -14.97
N ARG A 132 18.53 4.56 -14.25
CA ARG A 132 19.99 4.73 -14.25
C ARG A 132 20.62 4.38 -15.60
N LYS A 133 20.06 3.42 -16.34
CA LYS A 133 20.52 3.07 -17.69
C LYS A 133 20.16 4.14 -18.72
N ASP A 134 18.96 4.71 -18.63
CA ASP A 134 18.44 5.63 -19.64
C ASP A 134 18.88 7.09 -19.39
N PHE A 135 18.97 7.53 -18.13
CA PHE A 135 19.26 8.92 -17.75
C PHE A 135 20.60 9.13 -17.03
N GLY A 136 21.34 8.06 -16.75
CA GLY A 136 22.65 8.13 -16.09
C GLY A 136 22.58 8.33 -14.57
N GLU A 137 23.62 8.93 -14.00
CA GLU A 137 23.70 9.18 -12.55
C GLU A 137 22.87 10.40 -12.11
N PRO A 138 22.27 10.40 -10.90
CA PRO A 138 21.54 11.55 -10.38
C PRO A 138 22.45 12.77 -10.18
N LYS A 139 21.87 13.98 -10.24
CA LYS A 139 22.61 15.22 -9.97
C LYS A 139 23.17 15.24 -8.54
N GLU A 140 24.15 16.10 -8.28
CA GLU A 140 24.81 16.17 -6.95
C GLU A 140 23.85 16.61 -5.83
N GLU A 141 22.77 17.32 -6.17
CA GLU A 141 21.71 17.75 -5.25
C GLU A 141 20.64 16.67 -5.00
N GLU A 142 20.69 15.55 -5.74
CA GLU A 142 19.68 14.49 -5.68
C GLU A 142 20.17 13.30 -4.85
N PHE A 143 19.27 12.65 -4.11
CA PHE A 143 19.60 11.46 -3.35
C PHE A 143 20.04 10.32 -4.28
N ARG A 144 21.27 9.84 -4.09
CA ARG A 144 21.85 8.73 -4.84
C ARG A 144 21.65 7.43 -4.10
N THR A 145 20.96 6.48 -4.74
CA THR A 145 20.90 5.11 -4.22
C THR A 145 22.30 4.47 -4.27
N PRO A 146 22.84 4.04 -3.11
CA PRO A 146 24.15 3.42 -3.06
C PRO A 146 24.11 2.05 -3.77
N TRP A 147 25.21 1.69 -4.45
CA TRP A 147 25.46 0.33 -4.95
C TRP A 147 24.41 -0.20 -5.95
N VAL A 148 23.97 0.63 -6.90
CA VAL A 148 23.20 0.16 -8.08
C VAL A 148 24.18 -0.42 -9.10
N PRO A 149 23.90 -1.59 -9.70
CA PRO A 149 22.63 -2.33 -9.70
C PRO A 149 22.47 -3.41 -8.63
N PHE A 150 23.47 -3.65 -7.78
CA PHE A 150 23.45 -4.75 -6.80
C PHE A 150 22.30 -4.65 -5.80
N LEU A 151 22.08 -3.47 -5.22
CA LEU A 151 21.06 -3.27 -4.19
C LEU A 151 19.62 -3.42 -4.72
N PRO A 152 19.25 -2.84 -5.88
CA PRO A 152 17.97 -3.16 -6.53
C PRO A 152 17.81 -4.64 -6.89
N LEU A 153 18.86 -5.31 -7.36
CA LEU A 153 18.79 -6.73 -7.74
C LEU A 153 18.57 -7.62 -6.51
N LEU A 154 19.23 -7.33 -5.39
CA LEU A 154 19.00 -8.01 -4.12
C LEU A 154 17.55 -7.82 -3.64
N SER A 155 17.00 -6.61 -3.75
CA SER A 155 15.59 -6.33 -3.43
C SER A 155 14.64 -7.20 -4.24
N ILE A 156 14.87 -7.33 -5.55
CA ILE A 156 14.08 -8.18 -6.45
C ILE A 156 14.14 -9.64 -6.00
N VAL A 157 15.33 -10.16 -5.70
CA VAL A 157 15.52 -11.55 -5.26
C VAL A 157 14.79 -11.83 -3.95
N ILE A 158 14.88 -10.92 -2.97
CA ILE A 158 14.21 -11.06 -1.67
C ILE A 158 12.68 -11.01 -1.86
N CYS A 159 12.18 -10.04 -2.64
CA CYS A 159 10.75 -9.92 -2.89
C CYS A 159 10.19 -11.14 -3.62
N LEU A 160 10.90 -11.64 -4.65
CA LEU A 160 10.50 -12.85 -5.37
C LEU A 160 10.48 -14.07 -4.45
N SER A 161 11.50 -14.24 -3.61
CA SER A 161 11.55 -15.32 -2.62
C SER A 161 10.34 -15.28 -1.68
N LEU A 162 9.96 -14.10 -1.19
CA LEU A 162 8.76 -13.94 -0.36
C LEU A 162 7.46 -14.18 -1.13
N MET A 163 7.38 -13.80 -2.41
CA MET A 163 6.21 -14.07 -3.26
C MET A 163 5.99 -15.57 -3.49
N THR A 164 7.06 -16.37 -3.61
CA THR A 164 6.92 -17.83 -3.79
C THR A 164 6.37 -18.54 -2.55
N GLN A 165 6.48 -17.92 -1.36
CA GLN A 165 5.95 -18.45 -0.10
C GLN A 165 4.48 -18.07 0.13
N CYS A 166 3.88 -17.26 -0.76
CA CYS A 166 2.49 -16.82 -0.62
C CYS A 166 1.49 -17.88 -1.10
N LYS A 167 0.28 -17.90 -0.50
CA LYS A 167 -0.78 -18.86 -0.85
C LYS A 167 -1.23 -18.71 -2.31
N ALA A 168 -1.63 -19.81 -2.97
CA ALA A 168 -2.13 -19.78 -4.35
C ALA A 168 -3.30 -18.80 -4.58
N ILE A 169 -4.17 -18.60 -3.58
CA ILE A 169 -5.27 -17.62 -3.65
C ILE A 169 -4.78 -16.18 -3.91
N THR A 170 -3.59 -15.82 -3.43
CA THR A 170 -3.01 -14.48 -3.62
C THR A 170 -2.57 -14.23 -5.05
N TRP A 171 -2.10 -15.27 -5.75
CA TRP A 171 -1.72 -15.18 -7.15
C TRP A 171 -2.93 -14.91 -8.05
N TYR A 172 -4.05 -15.59 -7.79
CA TYR A 172 -5.31 -15.29 -8.49
C TYR A 172 -5.75 -13.85 -8.26
N GLY A 173 -5.68 -13.36 -7.02
CA GLY A 173 -5.99 -11.97 -6.70
C GLY A 173 -5.07 -10.97 -7.43
N PHE A 174 -3.77 -11.23 -7.45
CA PHE A 174 -2.79 -10.41 -8.16
C PHE A 174 -3.05 -10.35 -9.67
N ILE A 175 -3.28 -11.51 -10.30
CA ILE A 175 -3.61 -11.59 -11.73
C ILE A 175 -4.93 -10.87 -12.02
N ALA A 176 -5.96 -11.06 -11.18
CA ALA A 176 -7.23 -10.38 -11.33
C ALA A 176 -7.08 -8.85 -11.24
N SER A 177 -6.30 -8.34 -10.28
CA SER A 177 -6.02 -6.90 -10.17
C SER A 177 -5.23 -6.37 -11.37
N PHE A 178 -4.26 -7.14 -11.88
CA PHE A 178 -3.51 -6.76 -13.08
C PHE A 178 -4.40 -6.70 -14.32
N ILE A 179 -5.27 -7.70 -14.51
CA ILE A 179 -6.26 -7.73 -15.60
C ILE A 179 -7.21 -6.55 -15.48
N LEU A 180 -7.74 -6.28 -14.28
CA LEU A 180 -8.65 -5.15 -14.05
C LEU A 180 -7.99 -3.82 -14.40
N GLY A 181 -6.75 -3.60 -13.95
CA GLY A 181 -5.97 -2.41 -14.29
C GLY A 181 -5.73 -2.28 -15.80
N SER A 182 -5.38 -3.39 -16.46
CA SER A 182 -5.19 -3.45 -17.92
C SER A 182 -6.48 -3.14 -18.68
N LEU A 183 -7.62 -3.69 -18.26
CA LEU A 183 -8.92 -3.43 -18.89
C LEU A 183 -9.33 -1.96 -18.77
N ILE A 184 -9.13 -1.34 -17.60
CA ILE A 184 -9.39 0.10 -17.40
C ILE A 184 -8.48 0.93 -18.31
N TYR A 185 -7.20 0.56 -18.39
CA TYR A 185 -6.23 1.24 -19.24
C TYR A 185 -6.59 1.14 -20.73
N PHE A 186 -6.82 -0.06 -21.27
CA PHE A 186 -7.16 -0.24 -22.68
C PHE A 186 -8.56 0.28 -23.04
N GLY A 187 -9.52 0.17 -22.13
CA GLY A 187 -10.89 0.63 -22.35
C GLY A 187 -11.02 2.15 -22.36
N TYR A 188 -10.42 2.84 -21.39
CA TYR A 188 -10.55 4.29 -21.22
C TYR A 188 -9.22 5.04 -21.41
N GLY A 189 -8.18 4.62 -20.68
CA GLY A 189 -6.90 5.32 -20.60
C GLY A 189 -6.17 5.47 -21.94
N TYR A 190 -6.19 4.45 -22.80
CA TYR A 190 -5.51 4.49 -24.11
C TYR A 190 -6.13 5.55 -25.05
N ARG A 191 -7.43 5.81 -24.93
CA ARG A 191 -8.14 6.77 -25.78
C ARG A 191 -8.11 8.21 -25.26
N HIS A 192 -7.90 8.40 -23.95
CA HIS A 192 -8.00 9.72 -23.28
C HIS A 192 -6.69 10.20 -22.65
N SER A 193 -5.59 9.44 -22.75
CA SER A 193 -4.30 9.84 -22.17
C SER A 193 -3.76 11.11 -22.84
N LYS A 194 -3.56 12.16 -22.02
CA LYS A 194 -3.08 13.49 -22.46
C LYS A 194 -1.56 13.58 -22.55
N LEU A 195 -0.84 12.51 -22.20
CA LEU A 195 0.63 12.41 -22.24
C LEU A 195 1.25 12.66 -23.63
N ARG A 196 0.46 12.57 -24.71
CA ARG A 196 0.91 12.83 -26.08
C ARG A 196 0.76 14.30 -26.53
N GLU A 197 -0.07 15.11 -25.84
CA GLU A 197 -0.25 16.52 -26.18
C GLU A 197 0.81 17.43 -25.55
N ASP A 198 1.31 17.12 -24.36
CA ASP A 198 2.33 17.94 -23.68
C ASP A 198 3.73 17.85 -24.33
N SER A 199 4.03 16.80 -25.09
CA SER A 199 5.30 16.71 -25.85
C SER A 199 5.33 17.60 -27.11
N LYS A 200 4.25 18.33 -27.41
CA LYS A 200 4.12 19.20 -28.59
C LYS A 200 4.09 20.71 -28.28
N LYS A 201 4.23 21.11 -27.02
CA LYS A 201 4.45 22.50 -26.60
C LYS A 201 5.87 22.70 -26.11
#